data_AF-A0A6A1V6K0-F1
#
_entry.id   AF-A0A6A1V6K0-F1
#
_cell.length_a   1.000
_cell.length_b   1.000
_cell.length_c   1.000
_cell.angle_alpha   90.00
_cell.angle_beta   90.00
_cell.angle_gamma   90.00
#
_symmetry.space_group_name_H-M   'P 1'
#
loop_
_entity.id
_entity.type
_entity.pdbx_description
1 polymer ?
#
loop_
_entity_poly.entity_id
_entity_poly.type
_entity_poly.pdbx_seq_one_letter_code
_entity_poly.pdbx_strand_id
1 'polypeptide(L)'
;MAALQPGGLIEGIADFVRLKAGYAPSHWVQPGQGDRWDQGYDVTARFLDYCTSLKSGFVADLNTKLKNGYNVNYFVELLGKSVDQLWSDYKAKYAK
;
A
#
# COMPACT_ATOMS: atom_id res chain seq x y z
N MET A 1 14.59 5.20 12.04
CA MET A 1 13.26 5.78 12.32
C MET A 1 12.67 6.25 11.00
N ALA A 2 11.64 5.56 10.52
CA ALA A 2 10.80 6.07 9.44
C ALA A 2 9.39 5.61 9.78
N ALA A 3 8.81 6.23 10.81
CA ALA A 3 7.37 6.29 10.91
C ALA A 3 6.95 7.18 9.74
N LEU A 4 6.10 6.68 8.85
CA LEU A 4 5.51 7.47 7.79
C LEU A 4 5.05 8.81 8.36
N GLN A 5 5.70 9.89 7.92
CA GLN A 5 4.98 11.15 7.89
C GLN A 5 3.77 10.92 6.97
N PRO A 6 2.58 11.45 7.29
CA PRO A 6 1.36 11.26 6.50
C PRO A 6 1.56 11.46 4.98
N GLY A 7 2.54 12.28 4.58
CA GLY A 7 2.92 12.49 3.18
C GLY A 7 3.31 11.24 2.40
N GLY A 8 4.11 10.33 2.97
CA GLY A 8 4.61 9.16 2.23
C GLY A 8 3.50 8.19 1.79
N LEU A 9 2.46 8.04 2.62
CA LEU A 9 1.29 7.24 2.26
C LEU A 9 0.41 7.92 1.22
N ILE A 10 0.24 9.25 1.29
CA ILE A 10 -0.52 10.02 0.30
C ILE A 10 0.16 9.93 -1.07
N GLU A 11 1.49 10.05 -1.12
CA GLU A 11 2.27 9.88 -2.34
C GLU A 11 2.16 8.45 -2.88
N GLY A 12 2.21 7.43 -2.00
CA GLY A 12 1.96 6.04 -2.38
C GLY A 12 0.55 5.78 -2.95
N ILE A 13 -0.48 6.49 -2.46
CA ILE A 13 -1.84 6.45 -3.04
C ILE A 13 -1.87 7.07 -4.43
N ALA A 14 -1.19 8.20 -4.63
CA ALA A 14 -1.08 8.82 -5.96
C ALA A 14 -0.40 7.86 -6.96
N ASP A 15 0.67 7.19 -6.54
CA ASP A 15 1.37 6.22 -7.37
C ASP A 15 0.58 4.91 -7.57
N PHE A 16 -0.26 4.50 -6.61
CA PHE A 16 -1.24 3.45 -6.84
C PHE A 16 -2.21 3.82 -7.98
N VAL A 17 -2.70 5.05 -8.05
CA VAL A 17 -3.57 5.48 -9.15
C VAL A 17 -2.84 5.42 -10.50
N ARG A 18 -1.57 5.86 -10.55
CA ARG A 18 -0.73 5.72 -11.75
C ARG A 18 -0.54 4.25 -12.15
N LEU A 19 -0.32 3.37 -11.16
CA LEU A 19 -0.22 1.93 -11.38
C LEU A 19 -1.49 1.36 -12.04
N LYS A 20 -2.67 1.65 -11.46
CA LYS A 20 -3.95 1.14 -11.96
C LYS A 20 -4.31 1.69 -13.34
N ALA A 21 -3.88 2.91 -13.65
CA ALA A 21 -4.09 3.54 -14.94
C ALA A 21 -3.10 3.05 -16.02
N GLY A 22 -2.16 2.15 -15.69
CA GLY A 22 -1.19 1.62 -16.64
C GLY A 22 0.00 2.55 -16.92
N TYR A 23 0.22 3.56 -16.08
CA TYR A 23 1.29 4.56 -16.21
C TYR A 23 2.47 4.31 -15.27
N ALA A 24 2.63 3.08 -14.76
CA ALA A 24 3.79 2.73 -13.95
C ALA A 24 5.09 2.84 -14.78
N PRO A 25 6.08 3.63 -14.37
CA PRO A 25 7.41 3.66 -14.97
C PRO A 25 8.05 2.28 -15.08
N SER A 26 8.84 2.06 -16.13
CA SER A 26 9.52 0.78 -16.39
C SER A 26 10.51 0.35 -15.30
N HIS A 27 11.04 1.31 -14.53
CA HIS A 27 12.00 1.06 -13.44
C HIS A 27 11.34 0.75 -12.10
N TRP A 28 10.01 0.77 -12.00
CA TRP A 28 9.33 0.43 -10.76
C TRP A 28 9.55 -1.01 -10.35
N VAL A 29 9.61 -1.22 -9.04
CA VAL A 29 9.67 -2.55 -8.47
C VAL A 29 8.52 -3.46 -8.93
N GLN A 30 8.82 -4.76 -9.01
CA GLN A 30 7.86 -5.81 -9.29
C GLN A 30 7.05 -6.17 -8.03
N PRO A 31 5.86 -6.80 -8.17
CA PRO A 31 5.15 -7.36 -7.04
C PRO A 31 6.05 -8.29 -6.20
N GLY A 32 5.96 -8.16 -4.87
CA GLY A 32 6.80 -8.88 -3.91
C GLY A 32 8.17 -8.28 -3.63
N GLN A 33 8.64 -7.28 -4.37
CA GLN A 33 9.93 -6.62 -4.11
C GLN A 33 9.81 -5.53 -3.02
N GLY A 34 10.96 -5.16 -2.46
CA GLY A 34 11.08 -4.26 -1.32
C GLY A 34 11.14 -4.96 0.03
N ASP A 35 11.65 -4.24 1.03
CA ASP A 35 11.90 -4.73 2.39
C ASP A 35 10.79 -4.30 3.36
N ARG A 36 10.21 -3.12 3.12
CA ARG A 36 9.11 -2.56 3.93
C ARG A 36 8.01 -1.98 3.05
N TRP A 37 6.76 -2.15 3.48
CA TRP A 37 5.57 -1.76 2.72
C TRP A 37 5.50 -0.26 2.38
N ASP A 38 6.22 0.57 3.14
CA ASP A 38 6.23 2.02 3.10
C ASP A 38 7.62 2.62 2.81
N GLN A 39 8.56 1.83 2.26
CA GLN A 39 9.93 2.29 2.02
C GLN A 39 10.08 3.24 0.81
N GLY A 40 9.05 3.34 -0.01
CA GLY A 40 9.05 4.09 -1.27
C GLY A 40 7.71 3.98 -1.97
N TYR A 41 7.45 4.90 -2.91
CA TYR A 41 6.12 5.04 -3.50
C TYR A 41 5.73 3.87 -4.40
N ASP A 42 6.68 3.32 -5.15
CA ASP A 42 6.45 2.16 -6.01
C ASP A 42 6.16 0.90 -5.19
N VAL A 43 6.92 0.64 -4.12
CA VAL A 43 6.65 -0.47 -3.18
C VAL A 43 5.29 -0.30 -2.51
N THR A 44 4.98 0.92 -2.04
CA THR A 44 3.69 1.24 -1.43
C THR A 44 2.55 1.02 -2.43
N ALA A 45 2.69 1.50 -3.66
CA ALA A 45 1.69 1.34 -4.71
C ALA A 45 1.40 -0.14 -5.02
N ARG A 46 2.45 -0.98 -5.11
CA ARG A 46 2.30 -2.43 -5.31
C ARG A 46 1.61 -3.12 -4.14
N PHE A 47 1.93 -2.72 -2.92
CA PHE A 47 1.27 -3.23 -1.72
C PHE A 47 -0.20 -2.81 -1.65
N LEU A 48 -0.52 -1.56 -1.97
CA LEU A 48 -1.90 -1.07 -2.04
C LEU A 48 -2.74 -1.76 -3.12
N ASP A 49 -2.12 -2.14 -4.25
CA ASP A 49 -2.77 -2.96 -5.28
C ASP A 49 -3.08 -4.37 -4.79
N TYR A 50 -2.17 -4.98 -4.03
CA TYR A 50 -2.46 -6.24 -3.32
C TYR A 50 -3.63 -6.09 -2.34
N CYS A 51 -3.63 -5.06 -1.47
CA CYS A 51 -4.72 -4.81 -0.53
C CYS A 51 -6.07 -4.59 -1.25
N THR A 52 -6.06 -3.90 -2.40
CA THR A 52 -7.25 -3.72 -3.24
C THR A 52 -7.74 -5.03 -3.85
N SER A 53 -6.85 -5.99 -4.11
CA SER A 53 -7.24 -7.34 -4.54
C SER A 53 -7.94 -8.16 -3.45
N LEU A 54 -7.71 -7.83 -2.16
CA LEU A 54 -8.39 -8.45 -1.02
C LEU A 54 -9.75 -7.80 -0.75
N LYS A 55 -9.85 -6.48 -0.93
CA LYS A 55 -11.08 -5.71 -0.80
C LYS A 55 -11.14 -4.66 -1.89
N SER A 56 -12.08 -4.84 -2.82
CA SER A 56 -12.41 -3.80 -3.80
C SER A 56 -12.74 -2.48 -3.09
N GLY A 57 -12.16 -1.38 -3.56
CA GLY A 57 -12.34 -0.06 -2.97
C GLY A 57 -11.44 0.25 -1.76
N PHE A 58 -10.58 -0.66 -1.33
CA PHE A 58 -9.70 -0.47 -0.15
C PHE A 58 -8.98 0.89 -0.16
N VAL A 59 -8.32 1.27 -1.26
CA VAL A 59 -7.57 2.54 -1.32
C VAL A 59 -8.49 3.75 -1.22
N ALA A 60 -9.71 3.70 -1.78
CA ALA A 60 -10.67 4.78 -1.67
C ALA A 60 -11.15 4.96 -0.21
N ASP A 61 -11.42 3.85 0.48
CA ASP A 61 -11.81 3.85 1.89
C ASP A 61 -10.66 4.36 2.77
N LEU A 62 -9.43 3.89 2.51
CA LEU A 62 -8.22 4.33 3.21
C LEU A 62 -8.01 5.84 3.03
N ASN A 63 -8.03 6.33 1.78
CA ASN A 63 -7.87 7.75 1.47
C ASN A 63 -8.93 8.62 2.17
N THR A 64 -10.17 8.12 2.28
CA THR A 64 -11.24 8.81 3.01
C THR A 64 -10.91 8.94 4.50
N LYS A 65 -10.37 7.89 5.12
CA LYS A 65 -9.96 7.92 6.54
C LYS A 65 -8.77 8.86 6.80
N LEU A 66 -7.83 8.96 5.86
CA LEU A 66 -6.65 9.83 5.98
C LEU A 66 -6.98 11.32 6.12
N LYS A 67 -8.19 11.76 5.73
CA LYS A 67 -8.65 13.15 5.93
C LYS A 67 -8.56 13.61 7.39
N ASN A 68 -8.65 12.68 8.34
CA ASN A 68 -8.62 12.95 9.78
C ASN A 68 -7.25 12.61 10.42
N GLY A 69 -6.21 12.42 9.60
CA GLY A 69 -4.90 11.98 10.04
C GLY A 69 -4.65 10.48 9.77
N TYR A 70 -3.40 10.06 9.90
CA TYR A 70 -3.02 8.67 9.71
C TYR A 70 -3.15 7.86 11.00
N ASN A 71 -3.76 6.68 10.91
CA ASN A 71 -3.72 5.66 11.96
C ASN A 71 -3.46 4.29 11.31
N VAL A 72 -2.45 3.57 11.81
CA VAL A 72 -2.10 2.23 11.33
C VAL A 72 -3.24 1.22 11.51
N ASN A 73 -4.15 1.45 12.46
CA ASN A 73 -5.32 0.60 12.69
C ASN A 73 -6.32 0.62 11.53
N TYR A 74 -6.22 1.56 10.58
CA TYR A 74 -7.10 1.56 9.40
C TYR A 74 -6.97 0.29 8.57
N PHE A 75 -5.80 -0.35 8.54
CA PHE A 75 -5.63 -1.66 7.89
C PHE A 75 -6.44 -2.75 8.59
N VAL A 76 -6.48 -2.73 9.94
CA VAL A 76 -7.28 -3.66 10.73
C VAL A 76 -8.77 -3.39 10.52
N GLU A 77 -9.18 -2.12 10.56
CA GLU A 77 -10.58 -1.73 10.35
C GLU A 77 -11.10 -2.11 8.96
N LEU A 78 -10.26 -2.02 7.92
CA LEU A 78 -10.67 -2.23 6.54
C LEU A 78 -10.49 -3.67 6.05
N LEU A 79 -9.50 -4.40 6.56
CA LEU A 79 -9.13 -5.75 6.08
C LEU A 79 -9.09 -6.81 7.18
N GLY A 80 -9.31 -6.45 8.44
CA GLY A 80 -9.30 -7.38 9.58
C GLY A 80 -7.92 -7.89 9.98
N LYS A 81 -6.84 -7.32 9.42
CA LYS A 81 -5.44 -7.73 9.66
C LYS A 81 -4.56 -6.52 9.92
N SER A 82 -3.51 -6.70 10.72
CA SER A 82 -2.50 -5.65 10.88
C SER A 82 -1.73 -5.43 9.58
N VAL A 83 -1.15 -4.24 9.41
CA VAL A 83 -0.33 -3.94 8.22
C VAL A 83 0.84 -4.91 8.08
N ASP A 84 1.43 -5.37 9.19
CA ASP A 84 2.53 -6.34 9.20
C ASP A 84 2.09 -7.73 8.74
N GLN A 85 0.89 -8.18 9.14
CA GLN A 85 0.31 -9.43 8.65
C GLN A 85 0.03 -9.34 7.15
N LEU A 86 -0.57 -8.25 6.69
CA LEU A 86 -0.84 -8.02 5.28
C LEU A 86 0.44 -7.97 4.46
N TRP A 87 1.50 -7.34 4.98
CA TRP A 87 2.81 -7.29 4.34
C TRP A 87 3.44 -8.67 4.24
N SER A 88 3.38 -9.46 5.32
CA SER A 88 3.85 -10.86 5.30
C SER A 88 3.10 -11.69 4.26
N ASP A 89 1.76 -11.59 4.22
CA ASP A 89 0.93 -12.29 3.24
C ASP A 89 1.25 -11.86 1.80
N TYR A 90 1.49 -10.56 1.58
CA TYR A 90 1.94 -10.02 0.30
C TYR A 90 3.28 -10.63 -0.12
N LYS A 91 4.26 -10.66 0.77
CA LYS A 91 5.57 -11.25 0.51
C LYS A 91 5.47 -12.74 0.22
N ALA A 92 4.62 -13.47 0.95
CA ALA A 92 4.37 -14.89 0.71
C ALA A 92 3.69 -15.15 -0.65
N LYS A 93 2.71 -14.34 -1.03
CA LYS A 93 2.00 -14.46 -2.33
C LYS A 93 2.92 -14.29 -3.53
N TYR A 94 3.94 -13.44 -3.41
CA TYR A 94 4.88 -13.12 -4.49
C TYR A 94 6.28 -13.67 -4.25
N ALA A 95 6.46 -14.52 -3.23
CA ALA A 95 7.70 -15.28 -3.05
C ALA A 95 7.86 -16.19 -4.27
N LYS A 96 9.01 -16.06 -4.94
CA LYS A 96 9.41 -16.96 -6.03
C LYS A 96 10.23 -18.11 -5.46
#